data_AF-A0A3C1PAS5-F1
#
_entry.id   AF-A0A3C1PAS5-F1
#
_cell.length_a   1.000
_cell.length_b   1.000
_cell.length_c   1.000
_cell.angle_alpha   90.00
_cell.angle_beta   90.00
_cell.angle_gamma   90.00
#
_symmetry.space_group_name_H-M   'P 1'
#
loop_
_entity.id
_entity.type
_entity.pdbx_description
1 polymer ?
#
loop_
_entity_poly.entity_id
_entity_poly.type
_entity_poly.pdbx_seq_one_letter_code
_entity_poly.pdbx_strand_id
1 'polypeptide(L)'
;MQDVKTPISDSWKDAFIESLKDPQEAAVYLEVVLEEENPEPKLLIAAIEDIMRAFSSQHLLSEELIKKQEKIYDCLTVSGCTAIYTFVELL
;
A
#
# COMPACT_ATOMS: atom_id res chain seq x y z
N MET A 1 6.22 20.62 -33.66
CA MET A 1 5.70 19.99 -32.44
C MET A 1 6.70 20.31 -31.34
N GLN A 2 6.29 20.98 -30.27
CA GLN A 2 7.20 21.29 -29.16
C GLN A 2 7.38 20.03 -28.33
N ASP A 3 8.63 19.65 -28.07
CA ASP A 3 9.01 18.57 -27.17
C ASP A 3 8.54 18.88 -25.75
N VAL A 4 7.41 18.30 -25.35
CA VAL A 4 6.96 18.34 -23.95
C VAL A 4 7.77 17.29 -23.18
N LYS A 5 8.84 17.74 -22.52
CA LYS A 5 9.49 16.99 -21.45
C LYS A 5 8.52 16.91 -20.28
N THR A 6 7.82 15.80 -20.16
CA THR A 6 6.96 15.55 -19.01
C THR A 6 7.75 14.66 -18.04
N PRO A 7 7.99 15.07 -16.78
CA PRO A 7 8.45 14.14 -15.74
C PRO A 7 7.22 13.34 -15.29
N ILE A 8 6.91 12.25 -15.98
CA ILE A 8 5.65 11.51 -15.80
C ILE A 8 5.71 10.55 -14.60
N SER A 9 6.91 10.14 -14.16
CA SER A 9 7.03 9.06 -13.16
C SER A 9 6.71 9.51 -11.74
N ASP A 10 7.26 10.64 -11.30
CA ASP A 10 7.20 11.03 -9.88
C ASP A 10 5.84 11.64 -9.55
N SER A 11 5.29 12.44 -10.47
CA SER A 11 3.98 13.08 -10.30
C SER A 11 2.81 12.11 -10.24
N TRP A 12 2.83 11.01 -11.02
CA TRP A 12 1.72 10.06 -11.03
C TRP A 12 1.69 9.25 -9.73
N LYS A 13 2.85 8.75 -9.29
CA LYS A 13 2.93 7.96 -8.06
C LYS A 13 2.56 8.80 -6.85
N ASP A 14 3.03 10.04 -6.78
CA ASP A 14 2.66 10.95 -5.68
C ASP A 14 1.16 11.27 -5.70
N ALA A 15 0.56 11.51 -6.87
CA ALA A 15 -0.88 11.74 -6.99
C ALA A 15 -1.70 10.51 -6.60
N PHE A 16 -1.24 9.30 -6.93
CA PHE A 16 -1.86 8.05 -6.53
C PHE A 16 -1.79 7.86 -5.01
N ILE A 17 -0.62 8.04 -4.40
CA ILE A 17 -0.47 7.95 -2.93
C ILE A 17 -1.35 9.00 -2.24
N GLU A 18 -1.48 10.19 -2.82
CA GLU A 18 -2.39 11.22 -2.31
C GLU A 18 -3.87 10.81 -2.40
N SER A 19 -4.30 10.05 -3.42
CA SER A 19 -5.69 9.59 -3.51
C SER A 19 -6.03 8.51 -2.47
N LEU A 20 -5.06 7.68 -2.08
CA LEU A 20 -5.23 6.63 -1.05
C LEU A 20 -5.50 7.17 0.37
N LYS A 21 -5.41 8.50 0.54
CA LYS A 21 -5.89 9.20 1.72
C LYS A 21 -7.41 9.09 1.92
N ASP A 22 -8.16 8.86 0.84
CA ASP A 22 -9.55 8.46 0.93
C ASP A 22 -9.63 6.96 1.27
N PRO A 23 -10.24 6.59 2.41
CA PRO A 23 -10.41 5.19 2.78
C PRO A 23 -11.12 4.33 1.74
N GLN A 24 -12.01 4.92 0.91
CA GLN A 24 -12.69 4.20 -0.17
C GLN A 24 -11.72 3.83 -1.30
N GLU A 25 -10.89 4.78 -1.73
CA GLU A 25 -9.84 4.55 -2.74
C GLU A 25 -8.81 3.51 -2.25
N ALA A 26 -8.42 3.58 -0.97
CA ALA A 26 -7.55 2.57 -0.37
C ALA A 26 -8.17 1.16 -0.34
N ALA A 27 -9.47 1.06 -0.06
CA ALA A 27 -10.18 -0.22 -0.06
C ALA A 27 -10.28 -0.82 -1.48
N VAL A 28 -10.63 0.00 -2.47
CA VAL A 28 -10.70 -0.42 -3.88
C VAL A 28 -9.33 -0.88 -4.38
N TYR A 29 -8.26 -0.15 -4.04
CA TYR A 29 -6.91 -0.58 -4.41
C TYR A 29 -6.55 -1.95 -3.82
N LEU A 30 -6.88 -2.16 -2.54
CA LEU A 30 -6.61 -3.44 -1.87
C LEU A 30 -7.46 -4.58 -2.45
N GLU A 31 -8.72 -4.32 -2.80
CA GLU A 31 -9.62 -5.29 -3.45
C GLU A 31 -9.02 -5.76 -4.78
N VAL A 32 -8.64 -4.82 -5.66
CA VAL A 32 -8.02 -5.13 -6.96
C VAL A 32 -6.76 -5.99 -6.79
N VAL A 33 -5.93 -5.69 -5.79
CA VAL A 33 -4.70 -6.44 -5.51
C VAL A 33 -4.98 -7.86 -5.01
N LEU A 34 -6.06 -8.07 -4.26
CA LEU A 34 -6.45 -9.39 -3.74
C LEU A 34 -7.18 -10.24 -4.79
N GLU A 35 -7.82 -9.63 -5.77
CA GLU A 35 -8.52 -10.33 -6.87
C GLU A 35 -7.62 -10.71 -8.04
N GLU A 36 -6.35 -10.30 -8.05
CA GLU A 36 -5.39 -10.66 -9.09
C GLU A 36 -5.18 -12.19 -9.14
N GLU A 37 -5.45 -12.80 -10.30
CA GLU A 37 -5.42 -14.25 -10.48
C GLU A 37 -4.01 -14.84 -10.37
N ASN A 38 -2.99 -14.07 -10.76
CA ASN A 38 -1.59 -14.48 -10.67
C ASN A 38 -0.72 -13.34 -10.12
N PRO A 39 -0.85 -13.04 -8.81
CA PRO A 39 -0.25 -11.86 -8.23
C PRO A 39 1.26 -12.01 -8.16
N GLU A 40 1.98 -10.95 -8.49
CA GLU A 40 3.41 -10.91 -8.22
C GLU A 40 3.63 -11.08 -6.70
N PRO A 41 4.67 -11.82 -6.25
CA PRO A 41 4.88 -12.13 -4.84
C PRO A 41 4.95 -10.93 -3.87
N LYS A 42 5.16 -9.71 -4.40
CA LYS A 42 5.28 -8.46 -3.65
C LYS A 42 4.14 -7.49 -3.88
N LEU A 43 3.15 -7.82 -4.72
CA LEU A 43 2.06 -6.91 -5.08
C LEU A 43 1.26 -6.48 -3.84
N LEU A 44 0.86 -7.44 -3.00
CA LEU A 44 0.15 -7.16 -1.76
C LEU A 44 0.98 -6.33 -0.77
N ILE A 45 2.28 -6.62 -0.64
CA ILE A 45 3.18 -5.85 0.23
C ILE A 45 3.27 -4.41 -0.25
N ALA A 46 3.49 -4.19 -1.55
CA ALA A 46 3.60 -2.87 -2.14
C ALA A 46 2.31 -2.05 -1.95
N ALA A 47 1.15 -2.69 -2.14
CA ALA A 47 -0.14 -2.04 -1.93
C ALA A 47 -0.33 -1.55 -0.49
N ILE A 48 0.03 -2.39 0.48
CA ILE A 48 -0.07 -2.02 1.89
C ILE A 48 0.94 -0.92 2.26
N GLU A 49 2.17 -0.96 1.74
CA GLU A 49 3.16 0.11 1.94
C GLU A 49 2.69 1.46 1.39
N ASP A 50 2.06 1.46 0.21
CA ASP A 50 1.52 2.65 -0.42
C ASP A 50 0.35 3.26 0.38
N ILE A 51 -0.56 2.41 0.88
CA ILE A 51 -1.64 2.82 1.80
C ILE A 51 -1.04 3.41 3.08
N MET A 52 -0.09 2.71 3.72
CA MET A 52 0.55 3.20 4.94
C MET A 52 1.22 4.56 4.74
N ARG A 53 1.90 4.77 3.60
CA ARG A 53 2.52 6.06 3.25
C ARG A 53 1.49 7.18 3.15
N ALA A 54 0.33 6.91 2.53
CA ALA A 54 -0.76 7.87 2.43
C ALA A 54 -1.26 8.32 3.81
N PHE A 55 -1.53 7.36 4.71
CA PHE A 55 -2.03 7.66 6.06
C PHE A 55 -1.00 8.35 6.96
N SER A 56 0.29 8.00 6.83
CA SER A 56 1.38 8.67 7.58
C SER A 56 1.57 10.14 7.20
N SER A 57 1.17 10.53 5.98
CA SER A 57 1.24 11.92 5.53
C SER A 57 0.06 12.79 5.99
N GLN A 58 -1.05 12.19 6.46
CA GLN A 58 -2.24 12.91 6.93
C GLN A 58 -2.24 13.24 8.41
N HIS A 59 -1.59 12.44 9.23
CA HIS A 59 -1.66 12.57 10.68
C HIS A 59 -0.33 13.02 11.26
N LEU A 60 -0.40 13.99 12.19
CA LEU A 60 0.54 14.04 13.32
C LEU A 60 0.40 12.69 14.02
N LEU A 61 1.24 11.73 13.62
CA LEU A 61 1.14 10.33 14.00
C LEU A 61 1.16 10.23 15.53
N SER A 62 0.03 9.91 16.13
CA SER A 62 0.01 9.56 17.54
C SER A 62 0.91 8.34 17.76
N GLU A 63 1.57 8.24 18.90
CA GLU A 63 2.43 7.08 19.21
C GLU A 63 1.70 5.73 19.04
N GLU A 64 0.39 5.71 19.26
CA GLU A 64 -0.45 4.52 19.05
C GLU A 64 -0.58 4.14 17.58
N LEU A 65 -0.75 5.14 16.68
CA LEU A 65 -0.86 4.89 15.25
C LEU A 65 0.48 4.40 14.68
N ILE A 66 1.61 4.97 15.13
CA ILE A 66 2.96 4.51 14.77
C ILE A 66 3.14 3.04 15.16
N LYS A 67 2.81 2.68 16.41
CA LYS A 67 2.93 1.29 16.88
C LYS A 67 2.06 0.30 16.11
N LYS A 68 0.85 0.72 15.70
CA LYS A 68 -0.03 -0.11 14.86
C LYS A 68 0.57 -0.28 13.46
N GLN A 69 1.11 0.79 12.88
CA GLN A 69 1.82 0.74 11.59
C GLN A 69 3.05 -0.15 11.65
N GLU A 70 3.90 -0.03 12.68
CA GLU A 70 5.08 -0.90 12.88
C GLU A 70 4.69 -2.38 12.97
N LYS A 71 3.66 -2.72 13.75
CA LYS A 71 3.18 -4.11 13.84
C LYS A 71 2.69 -4.65 12.50
N ILE A 72 2.01 -3.83 11.71
CA ILE A 72 1.57 -4.20 10.36
C ILE A 72 2.79 -4.37 9.46
N TYR A 73 3.74 -3.44 9.48
CA TYR A 73 4.97 -3.52 8.71
C TYR A 73 5.77 -4.79 9.04
N ASP A 74 5.96 -5.11 10.32
CA ASP A 74 6.66 -6.32 10.77
C ASP A 74 5.96 -7.59 10.30
N CYS A 75 4.62 -7.63 10.41
CA CYS A 75 3.81 -8.74 9.92
C CYS A 75 3.96 -8.95 8.40
N LEU A 76 4.05 -7.87 7.63
CA LEU A 76 4.06 -7.95 6.17
C LEU A 76 5.45 -8.13 5.59
N THR A 77 6.45 -7.46 6.14
CA THR A 77 7.81 -7.40 5.55
C THR A 77 8.77 -8.33 6.26
N VAL A 78 8.91 -8.21 7.58
CA VAL A 78 9.86 -9.02 8.38
C VAL A 78 9.46 -10.48 8.39
N SER A 79 8.17 -10.76 8.53
CA SER A 79 7.65 -12.14 8.46
C SER A 79 7.40 -12.64 7.02
N GLY A 80 7.59 -11.80 6.00
CA GLY A 80 7.34 -12.13 4.60
C GLY A 80 5.88 -12.49 4.32
N CYS A 81 4.93 -11.79 4.94
CA CYS A 81 3.49 -12.07 4.88
C CYS A 81 3.09 -13.49 5.30
N THR A 82 3.93 -14.24 6.03
CA THR A 82 3.64 -15.63 6.41
C THR A 82 2.32 -15.77 7.16
N ALA A 83 1.95 -14.82 8.02
CA ALA A 83 0.65 -14.85 8.69
C ALA A 83 -0.55 -14.77 7.71
N ILE A 84 -0.41 -14.01 6.62
CA ILE A 84 -1.45 -13.88 5.59
C ILE A 84 -1.50 -15.13 4.73
N TYR A 85 -0.35 -15.64 4.29
CA TYR A 85 -0.30 -16.87 3.50
C TYR A 85 -0.81 -18.08 4.28
N THR A 86 -0.43 -18.22 5.54
CA THR A 86 -0.98 -19.27 6.42
C THR A 86 -2.49 -19.13 6.61
N PHE A 87 -3.03 -17.90 6.68
CA PHE A 87 -4.47 -17.69 6.71
C PHE A 87 -5.15 -18.12 5.41
N VAL A 88 -4.56 -17.81 4.25
CA VAL A 88 -5.07 -18.25 2.94
C VAL A 88 -5.07 -19.79 2.83
N GLU A 89 -4.04 -20.47 3.34
CA GLU A 89 -4.00 -21.95 3.38
C GLU A 89 -5.13 -22.59 4.22
N LEU A 90 -5.79 -21.83 5.09
CA LEU A 90 -6.90 -22.30 5.92
C LEU A 90 -8.29 -22.08 5.29
N LEU A 91 -8.38 -21.37 4.18
CA LEU A 91 -9.64 -21.12 3.44
C LEU A 91 -9.89 -22.23 2.40
#